data_AF-A0A968T2I2-F1
#
_entry.id   AF-A0A968T2I2-F1
#
_cell.length_a   1.000
_cell.length_b   1.000
_cell.length_c   1.000
_cell.angle_alpha   90.00
_cell.angle_beta   90.00
_cell.angle_gamma   90.00
#
_symmetry.space_group_name_H-M   'P 1'
#
loop_
_entity.id
_entity.type
_entity.pdbx_description
1 polymer ?
#
loop_
_entity_poly.entity_id
_entity_poly.type
_entity_poly.pdbx_seq_one_letter_code
_entity_poly.pdbx_strand_id
1 'polypeptide(L)'
;MIVDMFADKLPQVLRETTIEHVVLVRLTDLMPALPGLIAYSVIKYWNRMVPPCTVPTTALRVALAHGATLQQERKLQVAAYTAQVEHETLAVLQYTGGTTGVSKGAMLSHGNLLANVAQLDAFVQGHIAHGKECVLAVLPLYHIFAFTVNMLYFLCGGGAQHPGRQPAPARQPSTRDRKLPDLVDSWREHAV
;
A
#
# COMPACT_ATOMS: atom_id res chain seq x y z
N MET A 1 -8.37 6.85 13.15
CA MET A 1 -9.03 6.63 11.84
C MET A 1 -9.24 5.14 11.67
N ILE A 2 -10.39 4.68 11.18
CA ILE A 2 -10.70 3.26 10.99
C ILE A 2 -11.40 3.04 9.65
N VAL A 3 -11.17 1.88 9.04
CA VAL A 3 -11.87 1.46 7.81
C VAL A 3 -13.25 0.90 8.18
N ASP A 4 -14.27 1.24 7.40
CA ASP A 4 -15.67 0.87 7.60
C ASP A 4 -15.91 -0.64 7.78
N MET A 5 -15.10 -1.48 7.16
CA MET A 5 -15.13 -2.94 7.32
C MET A 5 -14.87 -3.43 8.76
N PHE A 6 -14.27 -2.59 9.61
CA PHE A 6 -13.95 -2.90 11.01
C PHE A 6 -14.77 -2.06 12.01
N ALA A 7 -15.84 -1.41 11.55
CA ALA A 7 -16.65 -0.53 12.39
C ALA A 7 -17.28 -1.23 13.60
N ASP A 8 -17.50 -2.55 13.55
CA ASP A 8 -18.00 -3.36 14.65
C ASP A 8 -17.02 -3.46 15.84
N LYS A 9 -15.73 -3.19 15.61
CA LYS A 9 -14.69 -3.21 16.66
C LYS A 9 -14.63 -1.90 17.44
N LEU A 10 -15.19 -0.81 16.91
CA LEU A 10 -15.16 0.51 17.54
C LEU A 10 -15.72 0.54 18.97
N PRO A 11 -16.87 -0.08 19.30
CA PRO A 11 -17.42 -0.02 20.66
C PRO A 11 -16.49 -0.63 21.71
N GLN A 12 -15.73 -1.67 21.36
CA GLN A 12 -14.77 -2.28 22.28
C GLN A 12 -13.55 -1.35 22.45
N VAL A 13 -12.99 -0.85 21.35
CA VAL A 13 -11.80 0.01 21.37
C VAL A 13 -12.06 1.32 22.12
N LEU A 14 -13.24 1.94 21.92
CA LEU A 14 -13.59 3.21 22.57
C LEU A 14 -13.81 3.07 24.08
N ARG A 15 -14.10 1.87 24.59
CA ARG A 15 -14.19 1.62 26.05
C ARG A 15 -12.81 1.54 26.70
N GLU A 16 -11.81 1.15 25.94
CA GLU A 16 -10.44 0.90 26.43
C GLU A 16 -9.49 2.08 26.12
N THR A 17 -9.96 3.12 25.43
CA THR A 17 -9.11 4.23 24.95
C THR A 17 -9.76 5.59 25.19
N THR A 18 -8.94 6.64 25.22
CA THR A 18 -9.37 8.05 25.39
C THR A 18 -9.62 8.75 24.06
N ILE A 19 -10.01 8.02 23.02
CA ILE A 19 -10.16 8.57 21.67
C ILE A 19 -11.44 9.43 21.59
N GLU A 20 -11.28 10.72 21.30
CA GLU A 20 -12.40 11.67 21.14
C GLU A 20 -12.93 11.74 19.71
N HIS A 21 -12.04 11.60 18.71
CA HIS A 21 -12.38 11.77 17.31
C HIS A 21 -12.17 10.49 16.50
N VAL A 22 -13.26 9.96 15.96
CA VAL A 22 -13.23 8.78 15.08
C VAL A 22 -13.54 9.20 13.65
N VAL A 23 -12.50 9.19 12.81
CA VAL A 23 -12.66 9.32 11.36
C VAL A 23 -12.90 7.95 10.74
N LEU A 24 -14.05 7.77 10.11
CA LEU A 24 -14.45 6.56 9.39
C LEU A 24 -14.11 6.72 7.91
N VAL A 25 -13.34 5.76 7.38
CA VAL A 25 -12.90 5.73 5.99
C VAL A 25 -13.58 4.60 5.27
N ARG A 26 -14.12 4.88 4.09
CA ARG A 26 -14.63 3.88 3.17
C ARG A 26 -13.58 3.56 2.14
N LEU A 27 -13.51 2.32 1.69
CA LEU A 27 -12.60 1.91 0.61
C LEU A 27 -12.83 2.74 -0.68
N THR A 28 -14.05 3.25 -0.86
CA THR A 28 -14.47 4.01 -2.04
C THR A 28 -14.39 5.52 -1.85
N ASP A 29 -13.91 6.02 -0.70
CA ASP A 29 -13.89 7.46 -0.41
C ASP A 29 -13.01 8.25 -1.37
N LEU A 30 -12.00 7.64 -1.99
CA LEU A 30 -11.13 8.31 -2.96
C LEU A 30 -11.53 8.05 -4.43
N MET A 31 -12.58 7.26 -4.66
CA MET A 31 -13.06 7.00 -6.02
C MET A 31 -13.95 8.15 -6.54
N PRO A 32 -14.07 8.30 -7.87
CA PRO A 32 -15.10 9.16 -8.46
C PRO A 32 -16.50 8.73 -8.02
N ALA A 33 -17.44 9.68 -7.92
CA ALA A 33 -18.73 9.47 -7.27
C ALA A 33 -19.54 8.27 -7.81
N LEU A 34 -19.68 8.18 -9.14
CA LEU A 34 -20.47 7.13 -9.79
C LEU A 34 -19.86 5.72 -9.61
N PRO A 35 -18.61 5.46 -10.03
CA PRO A 35 -17.95 4.18 -9.76
C PRO A 35 -17.85 3.84 -8.27
N GLY A 36 -17.59 4.84 -7.43
CA GLY A 36 -17.46 4.68 -5.99
C GLY A 36 -18.77 4.23 -5.34
N LEU A 37 -19.92 4.74 -5.79
CA LEU A 37 -21.24 4.33 -5.29
C LEU A 37 -21.56 2.88 -5.65
N ILE A 38 -21.26 2.47 -6.88
CA ILE A 38 -21.45 1.08 -7.34
C ILE A 38 -20.57 0.14 -6.52
N ALA A 39 -19.26 0.44 -6.45
CA ALA A 39 -18.31 -0.37 -5.69
C ALA A 39 -18.71 -0.45 -4.21
N TYR A 40 -19.14 0.65 -3.60
CA TYR A 40 -19.60 0.65 -2.21
C TYR A 40 -20.84 -0.23 -2.03
N SER A 41 -21.79 -0.16 -2.96
CA SER A 41 -22.99 -1.00 -2.92
C SER A 41 -22.66 -2.48 -3.04
N VAL A 42 -21.71 -2.85 -3.89
CA VAL A 42 -21.20 -4.23 -4.00
C VAL A 42 -20.56 -4.67 -2.68
N ILE A 43 -19.63 -3.89 -2.14
CA ILE A 43 -18.93 -4.24 -0.89
C ILE A 43 -19.91 -4.37 0.28
N LYS A 44 -20.89 -3.45 0.38
CA LYS A 44 -21.85 -3.40 1.48
C LYS A 44 -22.97 -4.40 1.37
N TYR A 45 -23.63 -4.51 0.22
CA TYR A 45 -24.87 -5.31 0.09
C TYR A 45 -24.60 -6.70 -0.48
N TRP A 46 -23.71 -6.81 -1.46
CA TRP A 46 -23.38 -8.09 -2.09
C TRP A 46 -22.41 -8.88 -1.24
N ASN A 47 -21.26 -8.29 -0.92
CA ASN A 47 -20.21 -8.96 -0.15
C ASN A 47 -20.45 -8.89 1.36
N ARG A 48 -21.37 -8.02 1.81
CA ARG A 48 -21.74 -7.85 3.23
C ARG A 48 -20.54 -7.60 4.14
N MET A 49 -19.54 -6.88 3.64
CA MET A 49 -18.27 -6.67 4.34
C MET A 49 -18.27 -5.45 5.26
N VAL A 50 -19.32 -4.62 5.22
CA VAL A 50 -19.40 -3.39 6.02
C VAL A 50 -20.42 -3.59 7.13
N PRO A 51 -19.98 -3.85 8.37
CA PRO A 51 -20.89 -3.95 9.52
C PRO A 51 -21.53 -2.59 9.86
N PRO A 52 -22.69 -2.57 10.54
CA PRO A 52 -23.30 -1.33 10.99
C PRO A 52 -22.41 -0.63 12.04
N CYS A 53 -22.16 0.67 11.84
CA CYS A 53 -21.46 1.50 12.81
C CYS A 53 -22.47 2.06 13.82
N THR A 54 -22.32 1.72 15.10
CA THR A 54 -23.21 2.16 16.19
C THR A 54 -22.70 3.36 16.97
N VAL A 55 -21.49 3.84 16.65
CA VAL A 55 -20.83 4.95 17.34
C VAL A 55 -20.78 6.21 16.49
N PRO A 56 -20.74 7.42 17.10
CA PRO A 56 -20.55 8.66 16.37
C PRO A 56 -19.23 8.65 15.60
N THR A 57 -19.28 8.92 14.30
CA THR A 57 -18.10 8.98 13.45
C THR A 57 -18.18 10.15 12.48
N THR A 58 -17.02 10.65 12.08
CA THR A 58 -16.88 11.66 11.02
C THR A 58 -16.39 10.98 9.76
N ALA A 59 -17.08 11.16 8.63
CA ALA A 59 -16.61 10.64 7.35
C ALA A 59 -15.31 11.33 6.93
N LEU A 60 -14.39 10.60 6.30
CA LEU A 60 -13.09 11.13 5.86
C LEU A 60 -13.21 12.44 5.08
N ARG A 61 -14.12 12.52 4.11
CA ARG A 61 -14.33 13.73 3.30
C ARG A 61 -14.75 14.94 4.12
N VAL A 62 -15.58 14.74 5.16
CA VAL A 62 -16.01 15.81 6.07
C VAL A 62 -14.85 16.26 6.94
N ALA A 63 -14.06 15.32 7.46
CA ALA A 63 -12.86 15.62 8.24
C ALA A 63 -11.81 16.40 7.42
N LEU A 64 -11.60 16.02 6.15
CA LEU A 64 -10.69 16.71 5.23
C LEU A 64 -11.19 18.13 4.92
N ALA A 65 -12.48 18.31 4.65
CA ALA A 65 -13.05 19.63 4.38
C ALA A 65 -12.93 20.55 5.61
N HIS A 66 -13.23 20.03 6.81
CA HIS A 66 -13.06 20.77 8.05
C HIS A 66 -11.58 21.13 8.29
N GLY A 67 -10.65 20.19 8.05
CA GLY A 67 -9.22 20.45 8.13
C GLY A 67 -8.74 21.54 7.18
N ALA A 68 -9.25 21.56 5.94
CA ALA A 68 -8.91 22.58 4.95
C ALA A 68 -9.38 23.98 5.37
N THR A 69 -10.61 24.09 5.89
CA THR A 69 -11.14 25.34 6.44
C THR A 69 -10.28 25.85 7.61
N LEU A 70 -9.98 24.98 8.58
CA LEU A 70 -9.14 25.35 9.73
C LEU A 70 -7.73 25.76 9.32
N GLN A 71 -7.15 25.10 8.32
CA GLN A 71 -5.84 25.43 7.79
C GLN A 71 -5.80 26.86 7.25
N GLN A 72 -6.86 27.27 6.53
CA GLN A 72 -6.97 28.62 5.98
C GLN A 72 -7.22 29.67 7.09
N GLU A 73 -8.18 29.41 7.98
CA GLU A 73 -8.57 30.36 9.03
C GLU A 73 -7.45 30.60 10.06
N ARG A 74 -6.81 29.51 10.50
CA ARG A 74 -5.78 29.55 11.54
C ARG A 74 -4.36 29.63 10.98
N LYS A 75 -4.21 29.73 9.66
CA LYS A 75 -2.91 29.73 8.95
C LYS A 75 -1.99 28.59 9.42
N LEU A 76 -2.55 27.40 9.57
CA LEU A 76 -1.81 26.23 10.06
C LEU A 76 -0.73 25.83 9.05
N GLN A 77 0.51 25.76 9.51
CA GLN A 77 1.61 25.25 8.70
C GLN A 77 1.68 23.73 8.85
N VAL A 78 0.96 23.00 7.98
CA VAL A 78 0.92 21.52 8.01
C VAL A 78 2.32 20.92 7.87
N ALA A 79 3.18 21.53 7.04
CA ALA A 79 4.57 21.10 6.88
C ALA A 79 5.42 21.20 8.17
N ALA A 80 5.03 22.05 9.12
CA ALA A 80 5.72 22.13 10.41
C ALA A 80 5.55 20.85 11.24
N TYR A 81 4.50 20.06 10.99
CA TYR A 81 4.28 18.78 11.68
C TYR A 81 5.43 17.78 11.42
N THR A 82 6.05 17.84 10.25
CA THR A 82 7.17 16.98 9.89
C THR A 82 8.52 17.63 10.14
N ALA A 83 8.58 18.85 10.68
CA ALA A 83 9.83 19.59 10.84
C ALA A 83 10.80 18.96 11.85
N GLN A 84 10.28 18.17 12.80
CA GLN A 84 11.05 17.48 13.83
C GLN A 84 11.26 15.98 13.52
N VAL A 85 10.91 15.53 12.32
CA VAL A 85 11.09 14.14 11.93
C VAL A 85 12.56 13.92 11.55
N GLU A 86 13.23 13.04 12.29
CA GLU A 86 14.62 12.66 12.10
C GLU A 86 14.73 11.19 11.63
N HIS A 87 15.93 10.72 11.29
CA HIS A 87 16.14 9.34 10.83
C HIS A 87 15.78 8.29 11.89
N GLU A 88 15.98 8.61 13.16
CA GLU A 88 15.71 7.74 14.29
C GLU A 88 14.24 7.79 14.71
N THR A 89 13.48 8.76 14.20
CA THR A 89 12.04 8.86 14.47
C THR A 89 11.32 7.62 13.94
N LEU A 90 10.46 7.06 14.79
CA LEU A 90 9.63 5.90 14.45
C LEU A 90 8.68 6.25 13.31
N ALA A 91 8.79 5.51 12.20
CA ALA A 91 7.95 5.69 11.01
C ALA A 91 6.77 4.71 10.99
N VAL A 92 7.02 3.42 11.25
CA VAL A 92 6.01 2.35 11.11
C VAL A 92 6.18 1.29 12.20
N LEU A 93 5.05 0.76 12.68
CA LEU A 93 4.98 -0.45 13.49
C LEU A 93 4.47 -1.61 12.62
N GLN A 94 5.38 -2.48 12.19
CA GLN A 94 5.05 -3.61 11.36
C GLN A 94 4.76 -4.84 12.23
N TYR A 95 3.49 -5.21 12.35
CA TYR A 95 3.13 -6.42 13.08
C TYR A 95 3.50 -7.66 12.28
N THR A 96 4.16 -8.60 12.95
CA THR A 96 4.54 -9.91 12.41
C THR A 96 4.02 -11.00 13.34
N GLY A 97 3.47 -12.05 12.73
CA GLY A 97 2.97 -13.22 13.43
C GLY A 97 4.03 -14.32 13.46
N GLY A 98 4.38 -14.79 14.66
CA GLY A 98 4.89 -16.15 14.83
C GLY A 98 3.71 -17.11 14.93
N THR A 99 3.85 -18.35 14.48
CA THR A 99 2.76 -19.35 14.41
C THR A 99 2.16 -19.74 15.76
N THR A 100 2.73 -19.31 16.89
CA THR A 100 2.35 -19.77 18.23
C THR A 100 2.34 -18.68 19.32
N GLY A 101 2.34 -17.38 18.97
CA GLY A 101 2.42 -16.30 19.98
C GLY A 101 1.71 -15.01 19.62
N VAL A 102 1.57 -14.13 20.62
CA VAL A 102 1.07 -12.75 20.45
C VAL A 102 1.89 -12.03 19.38
N SER A 103 1.21 -11.37 18.43
CA SER A 103 1.88 -10.64 17.35
C SER A 103 2.80 -9.57 17.92
N LYS A 104 4.01 -9.47 17.36
CA LYS A 104 5.00 -8.48 17.78
C LYS A 104 5.11 -7.41 16.70
N GLY A 105 5.09 -6.15 17.12
CA GLY A 105 5.34 -5.00 16.25
C GLY A 105 6.83 -4.75 16.13
N ALA A 106 7.38 -4.88 14.92
CA ALA A 106 8.72 -4.39 14.61
C ALA A 106 8.68 -2.87 14.48
N MET A 107 9.53 -2.18 15.25
CA MET A 107 9.69 -0.72 15.18
C MET A 107 10.62 -0.36 14.02
N LEU A 108 10.08 0.33 13.02
CA LEU A 108 10.84 0.78 11.85
C LEU A 108 10.97 2.30 11.86
N SER A 109 12.20 2.81 11.90
CA SER A 109 12.49 4.23 11.82
C SER A 109 12.58 4.71 10.37
N HIS A 110 12.48 6.02 10.14
CA HIS A 110 12.64 6.59 8.80
C HIS A 110 13.99 6.21 8.17
N GLY A 111 15.07 6.30 8.95
CA GLY A 111 16.42 5.99 8.51
C GLY A 111 16.60 4.52 8.11
N ASN A 112 16.00 3.57 8.84
CA ASN A 112 16.15 2.15 8.49
C ASN A 112 15.39 1.79 7.20
N LEU A 113 14.24 2.42 6.96
CA LEU A 113 13.47 2.25 5.72
C LEU A 113 14.24 2.85 4.54
N LEU A 114 14.77 4.07 4.70
CA LEU A 114 15.56 4.74 3.66
C LEU A 114 16.85 3.97 3.35
N ALA A 115 17.55 3.45 4.37
CA ALA A 115 18.73 2.62 4.16
C ALA A 115 18.40 1.35 3.35
N ASN A 116 17.28 0.69 3.65
CA ASN A 116 16.84 -0.48 2.89
C ASN A 116 16.49 -0.14 1.43
N VAL A 117 15.79 0.98 1.21
CA VAL A 117 15.47 1.47 -0.13
C VAL A 117 16.75 1.83 -0.91
N ALA A 118 17.73 2.47 -0.28
CA ALA A 118 19.01 2.81 -0.90
C ALA A 118 19.85 1.56 -1.23
N GLN A 119 19.86 0.55 -0.36
CA GLN A 119 20.51 -0.74 -0.63
C GLN A 119 19.87 -1.44 -1.83
N LEU A 120 18.54 -1.42 -1.91
CA LEU A 120 17.81 -1.98 -3.05
C LEU A 120 18.14 -1.22 -4.33
N ASP A 121 18.17 0.11 -4.29
CA ASP A 121 18.51 0.95 -5.43
C ASP A 121 19.90 0.62 -6.00
N ALA A 122 20.89 0.50 -5.13
CA ALA A 122 22.24 0.10 -5.52
C ALA A 122 22.27 -1.33 -6.09
N PHE A 123 21.45 -2.25 -5.56
CA PHE A 123 21.38 -3.63 -6.03
C PHE A 123 20.78 -3.77 -7.44
N VAL A 124 19.78 -2.95 -7.77
CA VAL A 124 19.07 -3.00 -9.06
C VAL A 124 19.58 -1.96 -10.06
N GLN A 125 20.65 -1.24 -9.71
CA GLN A 125 21.23 -0.19 -10.52
C GLN A 125 21.59 -0.72 -11.91
N GLY A 126 21.13 -0.04 -12.97
CA GLY A 126 21.35 -0.43 -14.36
C GLY A 126 20.35 -1.47 -14.90
N HIS A 127 19.51 -2.05 -14.05
CA HIS A 127 18.43 -2.96 -14.46
C HIS A 127 17.04 -2.31 -14.47
N ILE A 128 16.89 -1.17 -13.77
CA ILE A 128 15.64 -0.45 -13.60
C ILE A 128 15.78 0.96 -14.17
N ALA A 129 14.83 1.36 -15.02
CA ALA A 129 14.70 2.74 -15.46
C ALA A 129 13.62 3.46 -14.62
N HIS A 130 14.06 4.30 -13.71
CA HIS A 130 13.18 5.15 -12.88
C HIS A 130 12.11 5.85 -13.74
N GLY A 131 10.86 5.79 -13.29
CA GLY A 131 9.73 6.37 -14.01
C GLY A 131 9.16 5.58 -15.18
N LYS A 132 9.83 4.50 -15.62
CA LYS A 132 9.38 3.68 -16.76
C LYS A 132 8.89 2.31 -16.38
N GLU A 133 9.23 1.84 -15.18
CA GLU A 133 8.83 0.52 -14.72
C GLU A 133 7.36 0.47 -14.30
N CYS A 134 6.71 -0.63 -14.65
CA CYS A 134 5.39 -1.01 -14.16
C CYS A 134 5.53 -2.29 -13.33
N VAL A 135 5.26 -2.20 -12.03
CA VAL A 135 5.48 -3.31 -11.10
C VAL A 135 4.16 -3.88 -10.62
N LEU A 136 4.05 -5.21 -10.69
CA LEU A 136 2.89 -5.94 -10.19
C LEU A 136 3.10 -6.33 -8.72
N ALA A 137 2.38 -5.68 -7.82
CA ALA A 137 2.35 -6.02 -6.40
C ALA A 137 1.39 -7.20 -6.16
N VAL A 138 1.91 -8.43 -6.17
CA VAL A 138 1.13 -9.65 -5.87
C VAL A 138 0.95 -9.85 -4.36
N LEU A 139 1.90 -9.34 -3.57
CA LEU A 139 1.88 -9.48 -2.13
C LEU A 139 1.14 -8.30 -1.46
N PRO A 140 0.40 -8.54 -0.37
CA PRO A 140 -0.26 -7.48 0.38
C PRO A 140 0.75 -6.49 0.97
N LEU A 141 0.41 -5.19 0.98
CA LEU A 141 1.30 -4.13 1.47
C LEU A 141 1.60 -4.19 2.98
N TYR A 142 0.88 -5.02 3.75
CA TYR A 142 1.24 -5.29 5.15
C TYR A 142 2.44 -6.26 5.27
N HIS A 143 2.89 -6.88 4.18
CA HIS A 143 4.14 -7.63 4.16
C HIS A 143 5.31 -6.68 3.94
N ILE A 144 6.35 -6.78 4.78
CA ILE A 144 7.51 -5.87 4.72
C ILE A 144 8.16 -5.81 3.32
N PHE A 145 8.21 -6.94 2.60
CA PHE A 145 8.72 -6.98 1.23
C PHE A 145 7.86 -6.15 0.27
N ALA A 146 6.54 -6.30 0.32
CA ALA A 146 5.64 -5.51 -0.53
C ALA A 146 5.70 -4.03 -0.16
N PHE A 147 5.79 -3.73 1.13
CA PHE A 147 5.93 -2.37 1.64
C PHE A 147 7.22 -1.69 1.15
N THR A 148 8.39 -2.30 1.34
CA THR A 148 9.67 -1.66 0.98
C THR A 148 9.93 -1.67 -0.52
N VAL A 149 9.69 -2.79 -1.20
CA VAL A 149 9.99 -2.94 -2.62
C VAL A 149 8.89 -2.34 -3.48
N ASN A 150 7.63 -2.76 -3.30
CA ASN A 150 6.57 -2.36 -4.24
C ASN A 150 6.07 -0.94 -3.96
N MET A 151 5.92 -0.58 -2.68
CA MET A 151 5.45 0.74 -2.30
C MET A 151 6.60 1.73 -2.20
N LEU A 152 7.50 1.63 -1.21
CA LEU A 152 8.50 2.68 -0.97
C LEU A 152 9.45 2.88 -2.16
N TYR A 153 10.06 1.82 -2.68
CA TYR A 153 11.03 1.96 -3.75
C TYR A 153 10.42 2.47 -5.06
N PHE A 154 9.34 1.85 -5.56
CA PHE A 154 8.74 2.31 -6.82
C PHE A 154 7.93 3.61 -6.69
N LEU A 155 7.31 3.89 -5.54
CA LEU A 155 6.60 5.16 -5.34
C LEU A 155 7.56 6.35 -5.16
N CYS A 156 8.66 6.18 -4.42
CA CYS A 156 9.66 7.23 -4.24
C CYS A 156 10.62 7.36 -5.45
N GLY A 157 10.92 6.27 -6.13
CA GLY A 157 11.78 6.22 -7.32
C GLY A 157 11.10 6.61 -8.64
N GLY A 158 9.88 7.15 -8.60
CA GLY A 158 9.16 7.69 -9.74
C GLY A 158 8.36 6.69 -10.58
N GLY A 159 8.33 5.41 -10.23
CA GLY A 159 7.52 4.41 -10.93
C GLY A 159 6.03 4.69 -10.78
N ALA A 160 5.34 4.99 -11.89
CA ALA A 160 3.90 5.14 -11.88
C ALA A 160 3.25 3.79 -11.53
N GLN A 161 2.74 3.64 -10.31
CA GLN A 161 1.82 2.56 -9.96
C GLN A 161 0.50 2.80 -10.70
N HIS A 162 0.39 2.31 -11.93
CA HIS A 162 -0.86 2.37 -12.67
C HIS A 162 -1.72 1.16 -12.28
N PRO A 163 -2.91 1.34 -11.66
CA PRO A 163 -3.79 0.23 -11.39
C PRO A 163 -4.40 -0.22 -12.73
N GLY A 164 -3.90 -1.33 -13.28
CA GLY A 164 -4.65 -2.10 -14.28
C GLY A 164 -4.20 -2.02 -15.75
N ARG A 165 -2.97 -1.61 -16.08
CA ARG A 165 -2.44 -1.83 -17.44
C ARG A 165 -1.39 -2.94 -17.40
N GLN A 166 -1.80 -4.17 -17.69
CA GLN A 166 -0.82 -5.20 -18.11
C GLN A 166 -0.02 -4.62 -19.27
N PRO A 167 1.33 -4.59 -19.22
CA PRO A 167 2.11 -4.34 -20.42
C PRO A 167 1.73 -5.42 -21.43
N ALA A 168 1.37 -5.01 -22.65
CA ALA A 168 1.12 -5.95 -23.73
C ALA A 168 2.31 -6.92 -23.81
N PRO A 169 2.10 -8.24 -23.95
CA PRO A 169 3.19 -9.18 -23.97
C PRO A 169 4.19 -8.75 -25.04
N ALA A 170 5.45 -8.58 -24.64
CA ALA A 170 6.54 -8.35 -25.57
C ALA A 170 6.44 -9.43 -26.64
N ARG A 171 6.33 -8.99 -27.90
CA ARG A 171 6.23 -9.88 -29.06
C ARG A 171 7.49 -10.74 -29.06
N GLN A 172 7.41 -11.96 -28.53
CA GLN A 172 8.48 -12.93 -28.67
C GLN A 172 8.67 -13.15 -30.19
N PRO A 173 9.90 -13.11 -30.70
CA PRO A 173 10.15 -13.45 -32.10
C PRO A 173 9.59 -14.85 -32.33
N SER A 174 8.76 -15.00 -33.36
CA SER A 174 8.02 -16.23 -33.60
C SER A 174 8.98 -17.41 -33.73
N THR A 175 8.85 -18.39 -32.84
CA THR A 175 9.59 -19.67 -32.85
C THR A 175 9.14 -20.60 -33.98
N ARG A 176 8.79 -20.06 -35.15
CA ARG A 176 8.21 -20.84 -36.25
C ARG A 176 9.24 -21.58 -37.11
N ASP A 177 10.53 -21.45 -36.83
CA ASP A 177 11.60 -22.11 -37.60
C ASP A 177 12.59 -22.96 -36.79
N ARG A 178 12.34 -23.25 -35.51
CA ARG A 178 13.17 -24.22 -34.77
C ARG A 178 12.46 -25.56 -34.71
N LYS A 179 12.94 -26.54 -35.48
CA LYS A 179 12.45 -27.92 -35.43
C LYS A 179 12.72 -28.49 -34.03
N LEU A 180 11.73 -29.17 -33.47
CA LEU A 180 11.72 -29.74 -32.11
C LEU A 180 12.88 -30.68 -31.72
N PRO A 181 13.62 -31.38 -32.61
CA PRO A 181 14.71 -32.27 -32.18
C PRO A 181 15.88 -31.54 -31.52
N ASP A 182 16.21 -30.33 -31.97
CA ASP A 182 17.44 -29.61 -31.57
C ASP A 182 17.39 -29.07 -30.14
N LEU A 183 16.19 -28.96 -29.56
CA LEU A 183 16.01 -28.46 -28.20
C LEU A 183 16.41 -29.50 -27.16
N VAL A 184 16.21 -30.79 -27.41
CA VAL A 184 16.49 -31.85 -26.42
C VAL A 184 17.99 -32.14 -26.31
N ASP A 185 18.72 -32.05 -27.43
CA ASP A 185 20.17 -32.29 -27.44
C ASP A 185 20.96 -31.16 -26.76
N SER A 186 20.49 -29.92 -26.90
CA SER A 186 21.08 -28.74 -26.24
C SER A 186 21.06 -28.80 -24.70
N TRP A 187 20.08 -29.47 -24.10
CA TRP A 187 19.98 -29.64 -22.64
C TRP A 187 20.90 -30.74 -22.09
N ARG A 188 21.36 -31.68 -22.93
CA ARG A 188 22.27 -32.76 -22.49
C ARG A 188 23.73 -32.32 -22.44
N GLU A 189 24.14 -31.35 -23.25
CA GLU A 189 25.54 -30.90 -23.30
C GLU A 189 25.92 -29.90 -22.20
N HIS A 190 24.96 -29.28 -21.52
CA HIS A 190 25.22 -28.24 -20.51
C HIS A 190 24.92 -28.68 -19.07
N ALA A 191 24.70 -29.98 -18.85
CA ALA A 191 24.50 -30.58 -17.53
C ALA A 191 25.66 -31.52 -17.18
N VAL A 192 26.87 -30.95 -17.09
CA VAL A 192 27.99 -31.45 -16.27
C VAL A 192 28.72 -30.24 -15.69
#